data_AF-A0A7C3GXU4-F1
#
_entry.id   AF-A0A7C3GXU4-F1
#
_cell.length_a   1.000
_cell.length_b   1.000
_cell.length_c   1.000
_cell.angle_alpha   90.00
_cell.angle_beta   90.00
_cell.angle_gamma   90.00
#
_symmetry.space_group_name_H-M   'P 1'
#
loop_
_entity.id
_entity.type
_entity.pdbx_description
1 polymer ?
#
loop_
_entity_poly.entity_id
_entity_poly.type
_entity_poly.pdbx_seq_one_letter_code
_entity_poly.pdbx_strand_id
1 'polypeptide(L)'
;MDWKILTPLIVVTLSAIFAGLGYAVRINREKKRIMCSTLYNLLEIWYQIRVSFLVNPKEIIDIYLKEINIQKPELEITENDKEILEMIYTNLWPELIAKSSDSNNRPIEFELKNSIQQLSEFDPILAYKLNSNQALKSIISIVDDYFKQIKEATSRDEDKAKIEEVDIAFKKIRNYLYKDAIKSLEKDLIWLSFQISTNMCVRTIFNIVKKRMFGKNETKKMVRVIVSNTIVMSL
;
A
#
# COMPACT_ATOMS: atom_id res chain seq x y z
N MET A 1 -7.66 28.00 -62.44
CA MET A 1 -6.87 27.03 -61.65
C MET A 1 -7.62 25.72 -61.69
N ASP A 2 -7.00 24.66 -62.21
CA ASP A 2 -7.72 23.42 -62.49
C ASP A 2 -8.18 22.72 -61.20
N TRP A 3 -9.49 22.47 -61.13
CA TRP A 3 -10.14 21.74 -60.04
C TRP A 3 -9.51 20.37 -59.76
N LYS A 4 -8.86 19.79 -60.79
CA LYS A 4 -8.11 18.53 -60.73
C LYS A 4 -6.85 18.58 -59.87
N ILE A 5 -6.29 19.76 -59.63
CA ILE A 5 -5.07 19.96 -58.82
C ILE A 5 -5.45 20.41 -57.39
N LEU A 6 -6.52 21.19 -57.25
CA LEU A 6 -7.00 21.69 -55.95
C LEU A 6 -7.53 20.56 -55.06
N THR A 7 -8.29 19.62 -55.62
CA THR A 7 -8.90 18.50 -54.89
C THR A 7 -7.88 17.56 -54.22
N PRO A 8 -6.83 17.05 -54.88
CA PRO A 8 -5.84 16.19 -54.21
C PRO A 8 -5.05 16.94 -53.14
N LEU A 9 -4.76 18.25 -53.32
CA LEU A 9 -4.08 19.06 -52.32
C LEU A 9 -4.90 19.17 -51.02
N ILE A 10 -6.21 19.39 -51.14
CA ILE A 10 -7.13 19.43 -50.00
C ILE A 10 -7.18 18.06 -49.31
N VAL A 11 -7.28 16.97 -50.07
CA VAL A 11 -7.34 15.61 -49.49
C VAL A 11 -6.06 15.27 -48.72
N VAL A 12 -4.89 15.59 -49.26
CA VAL A 12 -3.60 15.32 -48.61
C VAL A 12 -3.45 16.13 -47.32
N THR A 13 -3.78 17.43 -47.37
CA THR A 13 -3.70 18.30 -46.19
C THR A 13 -4.68 17.89 -45.10
N LEU A 14 -5.91 17.55 -45.47
CA LEU A 14 -6.93 17.07 -44.52
C LEU A 14 -6.51 15.73 -43.89
N SER A 15 -5.94 14.82 -44.69
CA SER A 15 -5.43 13.53 -44.20
C SER A 15 -4.31 13.72 -43.17
N ALA A 16 -3.39 14.66 -43.40
CA ALA A 16 -2.33 14.98 -42.46
C ALA A 16 -2.87 15.55 -41.14
N ILE A 17 -3.88 16.42 -41.21
CA ILE A 17 -4.55 16.98 -40.03
C ILE A 17 -5.24 15.87 -39.22
N PHE A 18 -5.99 14.99 -39.88
CA PHE A 18 -6.65 13.85 -39.22
C PHE A 18 -5.64 12.87 -38.60
N ALA A 19 -4.53 12.60 -39.29
CA ALA A 19 -3.46 11.77 -38.75
C ALA A 19 -2.83 12.40 -37.49
N GLY A 20 -2.56 13.72 -37.52
CA GLY A 20 -2.06 14.46 -36.37
C GLY A 20 -3.02 14.45 -35.17
N LEU A 21 -4.32 14.67 -35.43
CA LEU A 21 -5.35 14.57 -34.39
C LEU A 21 -5.46 13.16 -33.81
N GLY A 22 -5.43 12.13 -34.66
CA GLY A 22 -5.44 10.73 -34.22
C GLY A 22 -4.25 10.39 -33.33
N TYR A 23 -3.06 10.85 -33.71
CA TYR A 23 -1.84 10.68 -32.92
C TYR A 23 -1.91 11.40 -31.57
N ALA A 24 -2.38 12.65 -31.55
CA ALA A 24 -2.56 13.42 -30.31
C ALA A 24 -3.56 12.74 -29.34
N VAL A 25 -4.68 12.23 -29.87
CA VAL A 25 -5.66 11.48 -29.07
C VAL A 25 -5.04 10.19 -28.51
N ARG A 26 -4.21 9.49 -29.30
CA ARG A 26 -3.53 8.27 -28.87
C ARG A 26 -2.55 8.55 -27.73
N ILE A 27 -1.69 9.56 -27.85
CA ILE A 27 -0.75 9.95 -26.78
C ILE A 27 -1.50 10.26 -25.49
N ASN A 28 -2.57 11.05 -25.57
CA ASN A 28 -3.35 11.40 -24.38
C ASN A 28 -3.99 10.18 -23.71
N ARG A 29 -4.43 9.18 -24.49
CA ARG A 29 -4.94 7.91 -23.95
C ARG A 29 -3.84 7.08 -23.29
N GLU A 30 -2.67 6.97 -23.91
CA GLU A 30 -1.52 6.25 -23.37
C GLU A 30 -1.03 6.89 -22.05
N LYS A 31 -0.86 8.22 -22.03
CA LYS A 31 -0.54 8.98 -20.80
C LYS A 31 -1.54 8.71 -19.68
N LYS A 32 -2.85 8.80 -19.98
CA LYS A 32 -3.91 8.53 -19.00
C LYS A 32 -3.85 7.09 -18.48
N ARG A 33 -3.58 6.12 -19.36
CA ARG A 33 -3.45 4.70 -18.97
C ARG A 33 -2.31 4.49 -17.98
N ILE A 34 -1.14 5.05 -18.26
CA ILE A 34 0.05 4.94 -17.40
C ILE A 34 -0.17 5.61 -16.05
N MET A 35 -0.77 6.81 -16.04
CA MET A 35 -1.14 7.49 -14.79
C MET A 35 -2.15 6.67 -13.97
N CYS A 36 -3.18 6.08 -14.59
CA CYS A 36 -4.11 5.20 -13.89
C CYS A 36 -3.43 3.95 -13.29
N SER A 37 -2.51 3.34 -14.04
CA SER A 37 -1.72 2.20 -13.56
C SER A 37 -0.87 2.58 -12.34
N THR A 38 -0.20 3.73 -12.43
CA THR A 38 0.62 4.24 -11.33
C THR A 38 -0.23 4.56 -10.10
N LEU A 39 -1.41 5.18 -10.29
CA LEU A 39 -2.35 5.47 -9.21
C LEU A 39 -2.79 4.19 -8.49
N TYR A 40 -3.08 3.13 -9.24
CA TYR A 40 -3.50 1.85 -8.68
C TYR A 40 -2.40 1.22 -7.83
N ASN A 41 -1.18 1.16 -8.34
CA ASN A 41 -0.04 0.59 -7.63
C ASN A 41 0.29 1.40 -6.35
N LEU A 42 0.19 2.72 -6.40
CA LEU A 42 0.36 3.58 -5.22
C LEU A 42 -0.75 3.38 -4.18
N LEU A 43 -2.00 3.16 -4.62
CA LEU A 43 -3.14 2.88 -3.73
C LEU A 43 -2.97 1.54 -3.01
N GLU A 44 -2.41 0.55 -3.70
CA GLU A 44 -2.12 -0.76 -3.14
C GLU A 44 -1.00 -0.67 -2.10
N ILE A 45 0.10 0.02 -2.42
CA ILE A 45 1.18 0.27 -1.46
C ILE A 45 0.68 1.06 -0.25
N TRP A 46 -0.13 2.09 -0.47
CA TRP A 46 -0.75 2.84 0.61
C TRP A 46 -1.59 1.93 1.50
N TYR A 47 -2.39 1.04 0.91
CA TYR A 47 -3.18 0.07 1.66
C TYR A 47 -2.30 -0.88 2.48
N GLN A 48 -1.22 -1.39 1.90
CA GLN A 48 -0.28 -2.28 2.58
C GLN A 48 0.39 -1.61 3.78
N ILE A 49 1.06 -0.46 3.57
CA ILE A 49 1.70 0.32 4.64
C ILE A 49 0.69 0.60 5.75
N ARG A 50 -0.53 0.94 5.35
CA ARG A 50 -1.60 1.25 6.28
C ARG A 50 -2.05 0.03 7.09
N VAL A 51 -2.27 -1.12 6.46
CA VAL A 51 -2.64 -2.36 7.17
C VAL A 51 -1.52 -2.78 8.11
N SER A 52 -0.26 -2.77 7.65
CA SER A 52 0.90 -3.09 8.49
C SER A 52 1.02 -2.19 9.72
N PHE A 53 0.63 -0.92 9.61
CA PHE A 53 0.78 0.07 10.67
C PHE A 53 -0.43 0.19 11.61
N LEU A 54 -1.66 0.21 11.08
CA LEU A 54 -2.87 0.40 11.88
C LEU A 54 -3.35 -0.88 12.55
N VAL A 55 -2.96 -2.04 12.04
CA VAL A 55 -3.35 -3.30 12.61
C VAL A 55 -2.32 -3.70 13.65
N ASN A 56 -2.60 -3.37 14.91
CA ASN A 56 -1.84 -3.89 16.03
C ASN A 56 -2.08 -5.40 16.09
N PRO A 57 -1.05 -6.25 15.94
CA PRO A 57 -1.21 -7.71 15.98
C PRO A 57 -1.92 -8.17 17.25
N LYS A 58 -1.66 -7.49 18.38
CA LYS A 58 -2.31 -7.73 19.66
C LYS A 58 -3.82 -7.51 19.62
N GLU A 59 -4.28 -6.45 18.96
CA GLU A 59 -5.73 -6.18 18.83
C GLU A 59 -6.42 -7.25 17.96
N ILE A 60 -5.75 -7.79 16.94
CA ILE A 60 -6.29 -8.92 16.17
C ILE A 60 -6.41 -10.16 17.03
N ILE A 61 -5.37 -10.47 17.80
CA ILE A 61 -5.33 -11.67 18.65
C ILE A 61 -6.40 -11.57 19.74
N ASP A 62 -6.57 -10.41 20.37
CA ASP A 62 -7.66 -10.16 21.32
C ASP A 62 -9.03 -10.40 20.68
N ILE A 63 -9.25 -9.93 19.44
CA ILE A 63 -10.52 -10.17 18.72
C ILE A 63 -10.67 -11.66 18.37
N TYR A 64 -9.60 -12.32 17.95
CA TYR A 64 -9.59 -13.73 17.55
C TYR A 64 -9.88 -14.65 18.74
N LEU A 65 -9.18 -14.45 19.85
CA LEU A 65 -9.38 -15.16 21.11
C LEU A 65 -10.78 -14.93 21.67
N LYS A 66 -11.28 -13.69 21.61
CA LYS A 66 -12.65 -13.37 22.01
C LYS A 66 -13.68 -14.11 21.16
N GLU A 67 -13.47 -14.23 19.85
CA GLU A 67 -14.39 -14.94 18.97
C GLU A 67 -14.31 -16.46 19.18
N ILE A 68 -13.13 -17.03 19.47
CA ILE A 68 -13.00 -18.44 19.86
C ILE A 68 -13.73 -18.72 21.16
N ASN A 69 -13.56 -17.91 22.20
CA ASN A 69 -14.27 -18.08 23.47
C ASN A 69 -15.79 -17.98 23.31
N ILE A 70 -16.28 -17.22 22.33
CA ILE A 70 -17.72 -17.14 22.01
C ILE A 70 -18.20 -18.40 21.29
N GLN A 71 -17.43 -18.94 20.34
CA GLN A 71 -17.85 -20.07 19.50
C GLN A 71 -17.56 -21.44 20.12
N LYS A 72 -16.52 -21.55 20.94
CA LYS A 72 -16.11 -22.75 21.68
C LYS A 72 -15.70 -22.37 23.10
N PRO A 73 -16.67 -22.12 24.00
CA PRO A 73 -16.38 -21.76 25.39
C PRO A 73 -15.71 -22.91 26.19
N GLU A 74 -15.73 -24.13 25.66
CA GLU A 74 -15.09 -25.31 26.26
C GLU A 74 -13.55 -25.28 26.15
N LEU A 75 -13.00 -24.47 25.24
CA LEU A 75 -11.56 -24.22 25.16
C LEU A 75 -11.20 -23.14 26.19
N GLU A 76 -10.77 -23.55 27.37
CA GLU A 76 -10.16 -22.64 28.34
C GLU A 76 -8.78 -22.19 27.82
N ILE A 77 -8.76 -21.06 27.11
CA ILE A 77 -7.52 -20.44 26.66
C ILE A 77 -6.89 -19.73 27.85
N THR A 78 -5.71 -20.19 28.27
CA THR A 78 -4.98 -19.59 29.39
C THR A 78 -4.25 -18.31 28.95
N GLU A 79 -3.91 -17.44 29.90
CA GLU A 79 -3.15 -16.22 29.59
C GLU A 79 -1.76 -16.53 29.00
N ASN A 80 -1.20 -17.69 29.34
CA ASN A 80 0.04 -18.19 28.76
C ASN A 80 -0.10 -18.54 27.27
N ASP A 81 -1.24 -19.13 26.86
CA ASP A 81 -1.53 -19.40 25.45
C ASP A 81 -1.69 -18.11 24.65
N LYS A 82 -2.29 -17.09 25.27
CA LYS A 82 -2.39 -15.75 24.69
C LYS A 82 -1.02 -15.12 24.48
N GLU A 83 -0.12 -15.18 25.46
CA GLU A 83 1.25 -14.65 25.33
C GLU A 83 2.04 -15.37 24.23
N ILE A 84 1.91 -16.69 24.14
CA ILE A 84 2.54 -17.49 23.07
C ILE A 84 2.00 -17.09 21.70
N LEU A 85 0.68 -16.95 21.56
CA LEU A 85 0.05 -16.49 20.32
C LEU A 85 0.48 -15.06 19.97
N GLU A 86 0.52 -14.14 20.93
CA GLU A 86 1.04 -12.78 20.73
C GLU A 86 2.47 -12.79 20.23
N MET A 87 3.34 -13.62 20.80
CA MET A 87 4.73 -13.74 20.39
C MET A 87 4.86 -14.33 18.97
N ILE A 88 4.18 -15.44 18.69
CA ILE A 88 4.20 -16.10 17.37
C ILE A 88 3.68 -15.15 16.29
N TYR A 89 2.54 -14.52 16.54
CA TYR A 89 1.91 -13.64 15.57
C TYR A 89 2.74 -12.37 15.37
N THR A 90 3.29 -11.76 16.42
CA THR A 90 4.14 -10.57 16.27
C THR A 90 5.39 -10.86 15.43
N ASN A 91 5.95 -12.07 15.53
CA ASN A 91 7.11 -12.48 14.76
C ASN A 91 6.76 -12.89 13.32
N LEU A 92 5.60 -13.51 13.09
CA LEU A 92 5.15 -13.96 11.77
C LEU A 92 4.36 -12.91 10.98
N TRP A 93 3.87 -11.85 11.64
CA TRP A 93 3.06 -10.80 11.02
C TRP A 93 3.74 -10.12 9.82
N PRO A 94 5.05 -9.77 9.87
CA PRO A 94 5.74 -9.20 8.72
C PRO A 94 5.75 -10.15 7.52
N GLU A 95 5.98 -11.46 7.75
CA GLU A 95 5.99 -12.48 6.71
C GLU A 95 4.60 -12.77 6.15
N LEU A 96 3.57 -12.78 7.00
CA LEU A 96 2.18 -12.97 6.58
C LEU A 96 1.70 -11.81 5.72
N ILE A 97 2.06 -10.58 6.07
CA ILE A 97 1.78 -9.41 5.22
C ILE A 97 2.49 -9.57 3.88
N ALA A 98 3.78 -9.92 3.90
CA ALA A 98 4.58 -10.10 2.68
C ALA A 98 4.03 -11.22 1.76
N LYS A 99 3.52 -12.32 2.33
CA LYS A 99 2.88 -13.41 1.56
C LYS A 99 1.47 -13.07 1.10
N SER A 100 0.68 -12.33 1.90
CA SER A 100 -0.67 -11.91 1.51
C SER A 100 -0.68 -10.94 0.33
N SER A 101 0.44 -10.25 0.09
CA SER A 101 0.64 -9.40 -1.09
C SER A 101 1.02 -10.16 -2.36
N ASP A 102 1.23 -11.47 -2.29
CA ASP A 102 1.73 -12.28 -3.40
C ASP A 102 0.62 -12.91 -4.25
N SER A 103 -0.64 -12.47 -4.10
CA SER A 103 -1.78 -13.04 -4.81
C SER A 103 -1.76 -12.84 -6.33
N ASN A 104 -0.71 -12.22 -6.88
CA ASN A 104 -0.47 -12.05 -8.32
C ASN A 104 1.00 -12.24 -8.75
N ASN A 105 1.80 -13.11 -8.13
CA ASN A 105 3.07 -13.66 -8.68
C ASN A 105 4.12 -12.66 -9.23
N ARG A 106 3.99 -11.36 -8.95
CA ARG A 106 4.92 -10.29 -9.32
C ARG A 106 5.01 -9.33 -8.13
N PRO A 107 6.22 -9.02 -7.65
CA PRO A 107 6.37 -8.09 -6.55
C PRO A 107 5.82 -6.72 -6.98
N ILE A 108 4.85 -6.18 -6.23
CA ILE A 108 4.22 -4.87 -6.48
C ILE A 108 5.26 -3.75 -6.63
N GLU A 109 6.43 -3.91 -6.01
CA GLU A 109 7.59 -3.03 -6.16
C GLU A 109 8.10 -2.98 -7.61
N PHE A 110 8.09 -4.11 -8.33
CA PHE A 110 8.46 -4.19 -9.74
C PHE A 110 7.41 -3.51 -10.63
N GLU A 111 6.13 -3.72 -10.36
CA GLU A 111 5.05 -3.08 -11.12
C GLU A 111 4.98 -1.57 -10.88
N LEU A 112 5.25 -1.13 -9.65
CA LEU A 112 5.39 0.28 -9.32
C LEU A 112 6.62 0.87 -10.02
N LYS A 113 7.78 0.24 -9.92
CA LYS A 113 9.02 0.72 -10.56
C LYS A 113 8.84 0.86 -12.07
N ASN A 114 8.22 -0.12 -12.71
CA ASN A 114 7.89 -0.06 -14.14
C ASN A 114 6.89 1.05 -14.44
N SER A 115 5.87 1.24 -13.60
CA SER A 115 4.88 2.31 -13.79
C SER A 115 5.48 3.71 -13.61
N ILE A 116 6.38 3.90 -12.63
CA ILE A 116 7.12 5.15 -12.41
C ILE A 116 8.10 5.39 -13.57
N GLN A 117 8.77 4.36 -14.07
CA GLN A 117 9.65 4.48 -15.23
C GLN A 117 8.87 4.89 -16.48
N GLN A 118 7.73 4.26 -16.76
CA GLN A 118 6.85 4.66 -17.86
C GLN A 118 6.29 6.06 -17.65
N LEU A 119 5.99 6.45 -16.41
CA LEU A 119 5.53 7.81 -16.09
C LEU A 119 6.63 8.84 -16.36
N SER A 120 7.90 8.49 -16.18
CA SER A 120 9.03 9.39 -16.42
C SER A 120 9.15 9.84 -17.89
N GLU A 121 8.63 9.04 -18.83
CA GLU A 121 8.56 9.39 -20.25
C GLU A 121 7.60 10.56 -20.52
N PHE A 122 6.60 10.77 -19.66
CA PHE A 122 5.56 11.80 -19.83
C PHE A 122 5.61 12.92 -18.78
N ASP A 123 6.07 12.61 -17.57
CA ASP A 123 6.16 13.51 -16.43
C ASP A 123 7.34 13.10 -15.51
N PRO A 124 8.59 13.49 -15.86
CA PRO A 124 9.78 13.10 -15.12
C PRO A 124 9.85 13.70 -13.72
N ILE A 125 9.27 14.89 -13.50
CA ILE A 125 9.24 15.55 -12.19
C ILE A 125 8.36 14.74 -11.23
N LEU A 126 7.19 14.34 -11.69
CA LEU A 126 6.29 13.48 -10.91
C LEU A 126 6.91 12.11 -10.64
N ALA A 127 7.53 11.50 -11.65
CA ALA A 127 8.21 10.22 -11.49
C ALA A 127 9.33 10.30 -10.44
N TYR A 128 10.15 11.37 -10.48
CA TYR A 128 11.18 11.62 -9.47
C TYR A 128 10.59 11.76 -8.05
N LYS A 129 9.51 12.54 -7.92
CA LYS A 129 8.83 12.74 -6.64
C LYS A 129 8.29 11.43 -6.06
N LEU A 130 7.63 10.62 -6.88
CA LEU A 130 7.11 9.31 -6.47
C LEU A 130 8.23 8.33 -6.09
N ASN A 131 9.34 8.35 -6.83
CA ASN A 131 10.51 7.52 -6.53
C ASN A 131 11.17 7.94 -5.20
N SER A 132 11.22 9.25 -4.89
CA SER A 132 11.75 9.74 -3.61
C SER A 132 10.89 9.29 -2.41
N ASN A 133 9.57 9.15 -2.59
CA ASN A 133 8.68 8.60 -1.57
C ASN A 133 8.78 7.07 -1.46
N GLN A 134 9.19 6.35 -2.51
CA GLN A 134 9.55 4.93 -2.41
C GLN A 134 10.82 4.71 -1.58
N ALA A 135 11.80 5.63 -1.67
CA ALA A 135 12.98 5.61 -0.81
C ALA A 135 12.62 5.69 0.68
N LEU A 136 11.46 6.26 1.02
CA LEU A 136 10.93 6.32 2.37
C LEU A 136 10.58 4.92 2.92
N LYS A 137 10.11 3.99 2.07
CA LYS A 137 9.93 2.57 2.44
C LYS A 137 11.26 1.88 2.71
N SER A 138 12.30 2.19 1.92
CA SER A 138 13.66 1.68 2.14
C SER A 138 14.29 2.27 3.39
N ILE A 139 14.09 3.56 3.68
CA ILE A 139 14.55 4.19 4.92
C ILE A 139 13.87 3.54 6.12
N ILE A 140 12.57 3.26 6.04
CA ILE A 140 11.84 2.53 7.08
C ILE A 140 12.42 1.11 7.28
N SER A 141 12.76 0.38 6.22
CA SER A 141 13.35 -0.96 6.36
C SER A 141 14.77 -0.92 6.92
N ILE A 142 15.59 0.05 6.51
CA ILE A 142 16.95 0.26 7.05
C ILE A 142 16.87 0.59 8.54
N VAL A 143 15.90 1.41 8.92
CA VAL A 143 15.63 1.77 10.32
C VAL A 143 15.19 0.52 11.10
N ASP A 144 14.29 -0.30 10.56
CA ASP A 144 13.86 -1.58 11.17
C ASP A 144 15.04 -2.60 11.29
N ASP A 145 15.93 -2.69 10.29
CA ASP A 145 17.12 -3.56 10.32
C ASP A 145 18.18 -3.08 11.32
N TYR A 146 18.41 -1.77 11.41
CA TYR A 146 19.26 -1.18 12.45
C TYR A 146 18.70 -1.48 13.84
N PHE A 147 17.37 -1.47 14.01
CA PHE A 147 16.74 -1.83 15.28
C PHE A 147 16.89 -3.30 15.63
N LYS A 148 16.80 -4.19 14.66
CA LYS A 148 17.05 -5.61 14.88
C LYS A 148 18.47 -5.84 15.39
N GLN A 149 19.44 -5.15 14.80
CA GLN A 149 20.85 -5.19 15.22
C GLN A 149 21.08 -4.60 16.62
N ILE A 150 20.44 -3.48 16.97
CA ILE A 150 20.53 -2.90 18.33
C ILE A 150 19.90 -3.84 19.35
N LYS A 151 18.76 -4.46 19.05
CA LYS A 151 18.09 -5.42 19.94
C LYS A 151 18.92 -6.68 20.16
N GLU A 152 19.55 -7.19 19.11
CA GLU A 152 20.47 -8.33 19.17
C GLU A 152 21.77 -7.99 19.92
N ALA A 153 22.30 -6.78 19.75
CA ALA A 153 23.51 -6.31 20.45
C ALA A 153 23.27 -6.04 21.95
N THR A 154 22.11 -5.49 22.31
CA THR A 154 21.78 -5.13 23.70
C THR A 154 21.26 -6.31 24.52
N SER A 155 20.90 -7.44 23.87
CA SER A 155 20.55 -8.69 24.56
C SER A 155 21.74 -9.38 25.24
N ARG A 156 22.96 -8.82 25.14
CA ARG A 156 24.20 -9.37 25.70
C ARG A 156 24.64 -8.77 27.03
N ASP A 157 24.03 -7.68 27.52
CA ASP A 157 24.41 -7.04 28.79
C ASP A 157 23.20 -6.52 29.62
N GLU A 158 23.42 -6.38 30.92
CA GLU A 158 22.46 -6.32 32.05
C GLU A 158 21.44 -5.15 32.12
N ASP A 159 21.27 -4.34 31.06
CA ASP A 159 20.50 -3.08 31.13
C ASP A 159 19.09 -3.16 30.51
N LYS A 160 18.23 -4.06 31.01
CA LYS A 160 16.82 -4.22 30.56
C LYS A 160 16.00 -2.91 30.60
N ALA A 161 16.26 -2.02 31.56
CA ALA A 161 15.54 -0.76 31.71
C ALA A 161 15.89 0.26 30.60
N LYS A 162 17.15 0.29 30.14
CA LYS A 162 17.55 1.14 28.99
C LYS A 162 16.97 0.61 27.69
N ILE A 163 16.84 -0.71 27.54
CA ILE A 163 16.21 -1.33 26.37
C ILE A 163 14.75 -0.88 26.25
N GLU A 164 14.01 -0.80 27.36
CA GLU A 164 12.60 -0.43 27.36
C GLU A 164 12.37 1.05 27.04
N GLU A 165 13.20 1.96 27.58
CA GLU A 165 13.16 3.39 27.22
C GLU A 165 13.50 3.64 25.75
N VAL A 166 14.51 2.91 25.25
CA VAL A 166 14.92 2.93 23.86
C VAL A 166 13.79 2.42 22.95
N ASP A 167 13.10 1.34 23.34
CA ASP A 167 11.97 0.78 22.59
C ASP A 167 10.76 1.74 22.57
N ILE A 168 10.48 2.44 23.67
CA ILE A 168 9.42 3.46 23.75
C ILE A 168 9.75 4.68 22.86
N ALA A 169 10.99 5.17 22.91
CA ALA A 169 11.45 6.27 22.07
C ALA A 169 11.38 5.89 20.57
N PHE A 170 11.78 4.66 20.24
CA PHE A 170 11.72 4.17 18.87
C PHE A 170 10.30 3.95 18.38
N LYS A 171 9.41 3.42 19.21
CA LYS A 171 7.98 3.32 18.87
C LYS A 171 7.40 4.69 18.51
N LYS A 172 7.80 5.75 19.21
CA LYS A 172 7.39 7.13 18.89
C LYS A 172 7.97 7.62 17.56
N ILE A 173 9.27 7.43 17.32
CA ILE A 173 9.94 7.83 16.07
C ILE A 173 9.35 7.09 14.88
N ARG A 174 9.20 5.77 15.00
CA ARG A 174 8.59 4.89 14.01
C ARG A 174 7.17 5.35 13.68
N ASN A 175 6.34 5.57 14.69
CA ASN A 175 4.98 6.09 14.51
C ASN A 175 4.95 7.45 13.80
N TYR A 176 5.89 8.35 14.12
CA TYR A 176 5.99 9.64 13.46
C TYR A 176 6.36 9.49 11.97
N LEU A 177 7.42 8.73 11.67
CA LEU A 177 7.89 8.49 10.30
C LEU A 177 6.82 7.81 9.44
N TYR A 178 6.13 6.80 9.96
CA TYR A 178 5.03 6.14 9.23
C TYR A 178 3.85 7.08 8.99
N LYS A 179 3.45 7.85 10.01
CA LYS A 179 2.34 8.80 9.86
C LYS A 179 2.65 9.85 8.80
N ASP A 180 3.89 10.33 8.76
CA ASP A 180 4.34 11.28 7.75
C ASP A 180 4.44 10.63 6.36
N ALA A 181 4.96 9.40 6.28
CA ALA A 181 5.01 8.60 5.06
C ALA A 181 3.61 8.40 4.44
N ILE A 182 2.64 7.97 5.24
CA ILE A 182 1.26 7.77 4.82
C ILE A 182 0.66 9.09 4.34
N LYS A 183 0.88 10.18 5.08
CA LYS A 183 0.35 11.50 4.73
C LYS A 183 0.97 12.06 3.44
N SER A 184 2.27 11.83 3.23
CA SER A 184 2.96 12.18 1.99
C SER A 184 2.40 11.39 0.80
N LEU A 185 2.24 10.07 0.97
CA LEU A 185 1.69 9.19 -0.05
C LEU A 185 0.23 9.54 -0.40
N GLU A 186 -0.60 9.89 0.58
CA GLU A 186 -1.97 10.35 0.35
C GLU A 186 -2.01 11.65 -0.47
N LYS A 187 -1.11 12.60 -0.20
CA LYS A 187 -1.02 13.84 -0.99
C LYS A 187 -0.67 13.53 -2.44
N ASP A 188 0.28 12.62 -2.67
CA ASP A 188 0.68 12.21 -4.02
C ASP A 188 -0.45 11.47 -4.74
N LEU A 189 -1.19 10.61 -4.05
CA LEU A 189 -2.39 9.94 -4.59
C LEU A 189 -3.46 10.95 -5.03
N ILE A 190 -3.75 11.96 -4.20
CA ILE A 190 -4.73 13.00 -4.50
C ILE A 190 -4.26 13.84 -5.70
N TRP A 191 -2.99 14.24 -5.69
CA TRP A 191 -2.42 15.06 -6.76
C TRP A 191 -2.41 14.30 -8.10
N LEU A 192 -1.97 13.03 -8.10
CA LEU A 192 -1.91 12.21 -9.30
C LEU A 192 -3.31 11.86 -9.83
N SER A 193 -4.27 11.59 -8.93
CA SER A 193 -5.66 11.37 -9.34
C SER A 193 -6.32 12.63 -9.92
N PHE A 194 -5.97 13.82 -9.42
CA PHE A 194 -6.40 15.09 -10.01
C PHE A 194 -5.86 15.30 -11.44
N GLN A 195 -4.59 14.98 -11.69
CA GLN A 195 -3.98 15.04 -13.03
C GLN A 195 -4.68 14.11 -14.04
N ILE A 196 -5.25 13.01 -13.59
CA ILE A 196 -6.00 12.07 -14.45
C ILE A 196 -7.40 12.64 -14.77
N SER A 197 -8.16 12.99 -13.73
CA SER A 197 -9.47 13.65 -13.84
C SER A 197 -10.03 14.00 -12.46
N THR A 198 -10.87 15.03 -12.41
CA THR A 198 -11.62 15.43 -11.20
C THR A 198 -12.44 14.27 -10.61
N ASN A 199 -13.09 13.47 -11.45
CA ASN A 199 -13.83 12.28 -11.03
C ASN A 199 -12.95 11.24 -10.32
N MET A 200 -11.72 11.04 -10.80
CA MET A 200 -10.80 10.09 -10.18
C MET A 200 -10.28 10.63 -8.85
N CYS A 201 -10.04 11.94 -8.74
CA CYS A 201 -9.70 12.58 -7.48
C CYS A 201 -10.77 12.36 -6.40
N VAL A 202 -12.04 12.61 -6.73
CA VAL A 202 -13.16 12.38 -5.80
C VAL A 202 -13.23 10.91 -5.37
N ARG A 203 -13.08 9.96 -6.31
CA ARG A 203 -13.07 8.52 -6.00
C ARG A 203 -11.90 8.11 -5.11
N THR A 204 -10.70 8.63 -5.37
CA THR A 204 -9.51 8.36 -4.56
C THR A 204 -9.68 8.90 -3.15
N ILE A 205 -10.15 10.14 -2.99
CA ILE A 205 -10.46 10.73 -1.68
C ILE A 205 -11.52 9.89 -0.96
N PHE A 206 -12.60 9.51 -1.64
CA PHE A 206 -13.65 8.68 -1.05
C PHE A 206 -13.11 7.31 -0.61
N ASN A 207 -12.26 6.66 -1.41
CA ASN A 207 -11.64 5.39 -1.05
C ASN A 207 -10.68 5.53 0.14
N ILE A 208 -9.89 6.60 0.20
CA ILE A 208 -9.00 6.91 1.33
C ILE A 208 -9.83 7.13 2.60
N VAL A 209 -10.87 7.97 2.54
CA VAL A 209 -11.75 8.30 3.67
C VAL A 209 -12.60 7.10 4.11
N LYS A 210 -13.11 6.30 3.16
CA LYS A 210 -13.82 5.05 3.46
C LYS A 210 -12.87 4.08 4.17
N LYS A 211 -11.70 3.76 3.60
CA LYS A 211 -10.74 2.91 4.29
C LYS A 211 -10.28 3.52 5.62
N ARG A 212 -10.20 4.87 5.73
CA ARG A 212 -10.30 5.74 6.94
C ARG A 212 -11.01 5.09 8.11
N MET A 213 -12.32 5.02 7.94
CA MET A 213 -13.29 4.67 8.98
C MET A 213 -13.52 3.16 9.11
N PHE A 214 -13.15 2.37 8.10
CA PHE A 214 -13.51 0.95 8.01
C PHE A 214 -12.48 -0.04 8.60
N GLY A 215 -11.29 0.42 9.01
CA GLY A 215 -10.19 -0.43 9.48
C GLY A 215 -10.45 -1.25 10.76
N LYS A 216 -11.47 -0.92 11.58
CA LYS A 216 -11.85 -1.69 12.78
C LYS A 216 -12.98 -2.70 12.57
N ASN A 217 -13.85 -2.49 11.57
CA ASN A 217 -15.02 -3.34 11.35
C ASN A 217 -14.77 -4.46 10.34
N GLU A 218 -13.92 -4.24 9.32
CA GLU A 218 -13.56 -5.30 8.37
C GLU A 218 -12.58 -6.32 8.93
N THR A 219 -11.67 -5.92 9.82
CA THR A 219 -10.82 -6.86 10.59
C THR A 219 -11.68 -7.79 11.43
N LYS A 220 -12.68 -7.28 12.17
CA LYS A 220 -13.68 -8.11 12.85
C LYS A 220 -14.43 -9.05 11.91
N LYS A 221 -14.83 -8.57 10.73
CA LYS A 221 -15.61 -9.35 9.75
C LYS A 221 -14.76 -10.42 9.06
N MET A 222 -13.52 -10.12 8.69
CA MET A 222 -12.55 -11.08 8.15
C MET A 222 -12.17 -12.12 9.19
N VAL A 223 -11.86 -11.71 10.42
CA VAL A 223 -11.57 -12.64 11.53
C VAL A 223 -12.76 -13.57 11.76
N ARG A 224 -13.99 -13.05 11.79
CA ARG A 224 -15.19 -13.87 11.94
C ARG A 224 -15.32 -14.90 10.80
N VAL A 225 -15.14 -14.50 9.55
CA VAL A 225 -15.21 -15.42 8.39
C VAL A 225 -14.11 -16.49 8.43
N ILE A 226 -12.88 -16.11 8.80
CA ILE A 226 -11.76 -17.04 8.93
C ILE A 226 -12.02 -18.03 10.06
N VAL A 227 -12.40 -17.57 11.25
CA VAL A 227 -12.73 -18.43 12.41
C VAL A 227 -13.87 -19.39 12.07
N SER A 228 -14.95 -18.90 11.44
CA SER A 228 -16.06 -19.75 11.00
C SER A 228 -15.63 -20.84 10.01
N ASN A 229 -14.76 -20.52 9.05
CA ASN A 229 -14.31 -21.48 8.05
C ASN A 229 -13.28 -22.49 8.61
N THR A 230 -12.39 -22.07 9.50
CA THR A 230 -11.39 -22.96 10.12
C THR A 230 -12.03 -23.95 11.08
N ILE A 231 -13.08 -23.52 11.81
CA ILE A 231 -13.82 -24.40 12.73
C ILE A 231 -14.65 -25.43 11.93
N VAL A 232 -15.29 -25.02 10.83
CA VAL A 232 -16.08 -25.92 9.98
C VAL A 232 -15.23 -26.99 9.29
N MET A 233 -13.96 -26.72 8.99
CA MET A 233 -13.03 -27.73 8.45
C MET A 233 -12.41 -28.67 9.50
N SER A 234 -12.61 -28.39 10.79
CA SER A 234 -12.08 -29.21 11.91
C SER A 234 -13.12 -30.16 12.54
N LEU A 235 -14.33 -30.20 11.96
CA LEU A 235 -15.43 -31.12 12.25
C LEU A 235 -15.55 -32.15 11.11
#